data_AF-A0A7V3DF10-F1
#
_entry.id   AF-A0A7V3DF10-F1
#
_cell.length_a   1.000
_cell.length_b   1.000
_cell.length_c   1.000
_cell.angle_alpha   90.00
_cell.angle_beta   90.00
_cell.angle_gamma   90.00
#
_symmetry.space_group_name_H-M   'P 1'
#
loop_
_entity.id
_entity.type
_entity.pdbx_description
1 polymer ?
#
loop_
_entity_poly.entity_id
_entity_poly.type
_entity_poly.pdbx_seq_one_letter_code
_entity_poly.pdbx_strand_id
1 'polypeptide(L)' 'MVKAGRRHGPVISIGLARGYESVPHARESLDAYFTFYNGERPHQALNNATPWQCHYAGARS' A
#
# COMPACT_ATOMS: atom_id res chain seq x y z
N MET A 1 -0.12 9.06 -26.79
CA MET A 1 0.00 9.43 -25.36
C MET A 1 -1.31 9.11 -24.66
N VAL A 2 -1.44 7.91 -24.09
CA VAL A 2 -2.67 7.50 -23.38
C VAL A 2 -2.40 7.67 -21.89
N LYS A 3 -3.04 8.66 -21.26
CA LYS A 3 -3.08 8.78 -19.80
C LYS A 3 -3.84 7.56 -19.28
N ALA A 4 -3.12 6.58 -18.72
CA ALA A 4 -3.73 5.50 -17.97
C ALA A 4 -4.59 6.12 -16.87
N GLY A 5 -5.90 5.88 -16.93
CA GLY A 5 -6.86 6.39 -15.96
C GLY A 5 -6.38 6.03 -14.56
N ARG A 6 -6.35 7.02 -13.66
CA ARG A 6 -6.16 6.79 -12.24
C ARG A 6 -7.27 5.84 -11.80
N ARG A 7 -6.96 4.54 -11.71
CA ARG A 7 -7.72 3.67 -10.83
C ARG A 7 -7.50 4.28 -9.46
N HIS A 8 -8.55 4.91 -8.92
CA HIS A 8 -8.60 5.17 -7.49
C HIS A 8 -8.46 3.78 -6.85
N GLY A 9 -7.24 3.45 -6.41
CA GLY A 9 -7.02 2.35 -5.49
C GLY A 9 -7.98 2.53 -4.31
N PRO A 10 -8.34 1.44 -3.60
CA PRO A 10 -9.28 1.51 -2.50
C PRO A 10 -8.90 2.71 -1.64
N VAL A 11 -9.85 3.61 -1.43
CA VAL A 11 -9.68 4.68 -0.45
C VAL A 11 -9.68 3.95 0.88
N ILE A 12 -8.52 3.40 1.27
CA ILE A 12 -8.26 2.97 2.62
C ILE A 12 -8.28 4.29 3.38
N SER A 13 -9.48 4.63 3.86
CA SER A 13 -9.70 5.67 4.83
C SER A 13 -8.99 5.19 6.09
N ILE A 14 -7.65 5.23 6.10
CA ILE A 14 -6.91 5.25 7.34
C ILE A 14 -7.36 6.57 7.94
N GLY A 15 -8.32 6.50 8.85
CA GLY A 15 -8.88 7.67 9.48
C GLY A 15 -7.77 8.31 10.30
N LEU A 16 -6.95 9.16 9.69
CA LEU A 16 -5.90 9.95 10.36
C LEU A 16 -6.52 11.07 11.22
N ALA A 17 -7.75 10.86 11.70
CA ALA A 17 -8.49 11.78 12.56
C ALA A 17 -9.70 11.14 13.26
N ARG A 18 -10.06 9.86 13.01
CA ARG A 18 -11.22 9.23 13.64
C ARG A 18 -10.88 7.85 14.17
N GLY A 19 -10.28 7.86 15.36
CA GLY A 19 -10.34 6.80 16.35
C GLY A 19 -9.87 5.42 15.89
N TYR A 20 -8.80 4.93 16.49
CA TYR A 20 -8.71 3.51 16.80
C TYR A 20 -9.88 3.17 17.74
N GLU A 21 -11.08 3.00 17.19
CA GLU A 21 -12.33 2.78 17.93
C GLU A 21 -12.20 1.53 18.83
N SER A 22 -11.35 0.59 18.41
CA SER A 22 -10.84 -0.50 19.21
C SER A 22 -9.51 -1.04 18.67
N VAL A 23 -8.76 -1.79 19.47
CA VAL A 23 -7.52 -2.47 19.04
C VAL A 23 -7.77 -3.44 17.85
N PRO A 24 -8.85 -4.25 17.81
CA PRO A 24 -9.16 -5.06 16.64
C PRO A 24 -9.27 -4.23 15.35
N HIS A 25 -10.02 -3.13 15.39
CA HIS A 25 -10.20 -2.26 14.22
C HIS A 25 -8.88 -1.62 13.75
N ALA A 26 -8.01 -1.27 14.69
CA ALA A 26 -6.67 -0.79 14.39
C ALA A 26 -5.85 -1.83 13.61
N ARG A 27 -5.91 -3.09 14.04
CA ARG A 27 -5.17 -4.19 13.39
C ARG A 27 -5.68 -4.44 11.98
N GLU A 28 -6.99 -4.47 11.78
CA GLU A 28 -7.61 -4.63 10.46
C GLU A 28 -7.22 -3.49 9.50
N SER A 29 -7.27 -2.26 9.99
CA SER A 29 -6.90 -1.09 9.19
C SER A 29 -5.41 -1.08 8.82
N LEU A 30 -4.54 -1.48 9.75
CA LEU A 30 -3.10 -1.60 9.50
C LEU A 30 -2.80 -2.72 8.51
N ASP A 31 -3.46 -3.87 8.62
CA ASP A 31 -3.27 -5.01 7.71
C ASP A 31 -3.68 -4.66 6.27
N ALA A 32 -4.84 -4.01 6.11
CA ALA A 32 -5.29 -3.48 4.83
C ALA A 32 -4.29 -2.46 4.26
N TYR A 33 -3.78 -1.55 5.10
CA TYR A 33 -2.79 -0.57 4.71
C TYR A 33 -1.47 -1.21 4.24
N PHE A 34 -0.94 -2.18 4.99
CA PHE A 34 0.32 -2.85 4.64
C PHE A 34 0.20 -3.68 3.36
N THR A 35 -0.93 -4.37 3.17
CA THR A 35 -1.21 -5.12 1.93
C THR A 35 -1.16 -4.21 0.72
N PHE A 36 -1.87 -3.08 0.77
CA PHE A 36 -1.88 -2.10 -0.31
C PHE A 36 -0.51 -1.44 -0.52
N TYR A 37 0.13 -0.96 0.54
CA TYR A 37 1.41 -0.26 0.45
C TYR A 37 2.50 -1.15 -0.14
N ASN A 38 2.63 -2.37 0.37
CA ASN A 38 3.70 -3.28 -0.05
C ASN A 38 3.42 -3.93 -1.40
N GLY A 39 2.16 -4.25 -1.70
CA GLY A 39 1.79 -5.06 -2.86
C GLY A 39 1.36 -4.26 -4.08
N GLU A 40 0.70 -3.13 -3.91
CA GLU A 40 -0.06 -2.47 -4.98
C GLU A 40 0.44 -1.08 -5.35
N ARG A 41 1.35 -0.49 -4.57
CA ARG A 41 1.79 0.90 -4.76
C ARG A 41 3.21 0.97 -5.36
N PRO A 42 3.34 1.19 -6.69
CA PRO A 42 4.61 1.56 -7.29
C PRO A 42 5.17 2.84 -6.68
N HIS A 43 6.45 2.82 -6.33
CA HIS A 43 7.15 4.01 -5.84
C HIS A 43 8.20 4.47 -6.85
N GLN A 44 8.19 5.76 -7.19
CA GLN A 44 9.19 6.35 -8.10
C GLN A 44 10.62 6.16 -7.56
N ALA A 45 10.81 6.27 -6.24
CA ALA A 45 12.08 6.02 -5.57
C ALA A 45 12.56 4.57 -5.68
N LEU A 46 11.66 3.62 -5.97
CA LEU A 46 11.94 2.20 -6.20
C LEU A 46 11.91 1.86 -7.69
N ASN A 47 12.22 2.81 -8.58
CA ASN A 47 12.15 2.63 -10.02
C ASN A 47 10.77 2.14 -10.51
N ASN A 48 9.70 2.66 -9.92
CA ASN A 48 8.31 2.24 -10.19
C ASN A 48 8.00 0.77 -9.84
N ALA A 49 8.82 0.14 -9.00
CA ALA A 49 8.51 -1.13 -8.38
C ALA A 49 7.74 -0.94 -7.06
N THR A 50 7.08 -2.00 -6.61
CA THR A 50 6.48 -2.07 -5.28
C THR A 50 7.52 -2.49 -4.23
N PRO A 51 7.32 -2.16 -2.95
CA PRO A 51 8.24 -2.59 -1.89
C PRO A 51 8.41 -4.11 -1.86
N TRP A 52 7.32 -4.87 -2.09
CA TRP A 52 7.37 -6.33 -2.20
C TRP A 52 8.29 -6.79 -3.35
N GLN A 53 8.18 -6.21 -4.54
CA GLN A 53 9.04 -6.54 -5.66
C GLN A 53 10.52 -6.30 -5.33
N CYS A 54 10.85 -5.18 -4.69
CA CYS A 54 12.23 -4.89 -4.28
C CYS A 54 12.75 -5.88 -3.23
N HIS A 55 11.94 -6.22 -2.23
CA HIS A 55 12.30 -7.16 -1.17
C HIS A 55 12.65 -8.55 -1.72
N TYR A 56 11.84 -9.08 -2.64
CA TYR A 56 12.07 -10.41 -3.22
C TYR A 56 13.01 -10.42 -4.43
N ALA A 57 13.25 -9.29 -5.08
CA ALA A 57 14.26 -9.18 -6.14
C ALA A 57 15.69 -9.36 -5.58
N GLY A 58 15.97 -8.89 -4.36
CA GLY A 58 17.25 -9.10 -3.68
C GLY A 58 17.43 -10.51 -3.07
N ALA A 59 16.34 -11.23 -2.84
CA ALA A 59 16.34 -12.56 -2.20
C ALA A 59 16.69 -13.72 -3.15
N ARG A 60 16.99 -13.44 -4.43
CA ARG A 60 17.43 -14.42 -5.44
C ARG A 60 18.90 -14.22 -5.83
N SER A 61 19.78 -14.07 -4.84
CA SER A 61 21.24 -14.11 -5.04
C SER A 61 21.83 -15.41 -4.52
#